data_AF-A0A358ACX4-F1
#
_entry.id   AF-A0A358ACX4-F1
#
_cell.length_a   1.000
_cell.length_b   1.000
_cell.length_c   1.000
_cell.angle_alpha   90.00
_cell.angle_beta   90.00
_cell.angle_gamma   90.00
#
_symmetry.space_group_name_H-M   'P 1'
#
loop_
_entity.id
_entity.type
_entity.pdbx_description
1 polymer ?
#
loop_
_entity_poly.entity_id
_entity_poly.type
_entity_poly.pdbx_seq_one_letter_code
_entity_poly.pdbx_strand_id
1 'polypeptide(L)'
;MNIIFRKLFKGIPPAKEADYLLKRANASAYQVFINPDFRKLVGFESQTQVEQDRIFNELVVTAIVYVMIMIDGRLSENRVKAERIHFWMDLRDMIPNVYVDYLKSLGIAGQHLDVWKKLIKLRWDEYSDGQNETRSAWAKEFAEHPDKDVLNEMAVRLETLTVGALLHITRGQAKSNADDPLRRHLRTWLSTLEYKLHKRIGW
;
A
#
# COMPACT_ATOMS: atom_id res chain seq x y z
N MET A 1 10.22 -25.50 -20.84
CA MET A 1 10.57 -24.38 -19.94
C MET A 1 11.79 -24.79 -19.12
N ASN A 2 12.96 -24.21 -19.40
CA ASN A 2 14.25 -24.80 -19.05
C ASN A 2 14.60 -24.62 -17.56
N ILE A 3 14.82 -25.73 -16.86
CA ILE A 3 15.26 -25.86 -15.44
C ILE A 3 16.51 -25.03 -15.12
N ILE A 4 17.28 -24.68 -16.14
CA ILE A 4 18.51 -23.88 -16.08
C ILE A 4 18.22 -22.43 -15.65
N PHE A 5 17.05 -21.86 -15.98
CA PHE A 5 16.74 -20.45 -15.65
C PHE A 5 16.32 -20.23 -14.20
N ARG A 6 15.85 -21.27 -13.49
CA ARG A 6 15.63 -21.25 -12.03
C ARG A 6 16.92 -21.01 -11.23
N LYS A 7 18.11 -21.23 -11.82
CA LYS A 7 19.40 -21.14 -11.14
C LYS A 7 19.98 -19.72 -11.03
N LEU A 8 19.57 -18.78 -11.87
CA LEU A 8 20.13 -17.41 -11.87
C LEU A 8 19.54 -16.52 -10.75
N PHE A 9 18.41 -16.90 -10.14
CA PHE A 9 17.82 -16.29 -8.92
C PHE A 9 17.72 -17.30 -7.75
N LYS A 10 18.81 -18.00 -7.47
CA LYS A 10 19.04 -18.49 -6.09
C LYS A 10 18.98 -17.29 -5.14
N GLY A 11 18.00 -17.26 -4.23
CA GLY A 11 18.04 -16.32 -3.10
C GLY A 11 16.80 -16.32 -2.22
N ILE A 12 15.66 -15.82 -2.73
CA ILE A 12 14.51 -15.50 -1.88
C ILE A 12 13.21 -15.95 -2.57
N PRO A 13 12.48 -16.93 -2.00
CA PRO A 13 11.15 -17.30 -2.47
C PRO A 13 10.17 -16.11 -2.45
N PRO A 14 9.21 -15.99 -3.39
CA PRO A 14 8.21 -14.91 -3.41
C PRO A 14 7.51 -14.72 -2.06
N ALA A 15 7.17 -15.81 -1.36
CA ALA A 15 6.57 -15.75 -0.03
C ALA A 15 7.48 -15.09 1.04
N LYS A 16 8.80 -15.31 0.99
CA LYS A 16 9.74 -14.65 1.90
C LYS A 16 9.87 -13.16 1.59
N GLU A 17 9.81 -12.80 0.31
CA GLU A 17 9.84 -11.39 -0.09
C GLU A 17 8.53 -10.68 0.26
N ALA A 18 7.38 -11.34 0.06
CA ALA A 18 6.08 -10.85 0.50
C ALA A 18 6.05 -10.61 2.02
N ASP A 19 6.54 -11.57 2.83
CA ASP A 19 6.66 -11.42 4.29
C ASP A 19 7.53 -10.22 4.67
N TYR A 20 8.67 -10.02 4.00
CA TYR A 20 9.53 -8.86 4.22
C TYR A 20 8.80 -7.53 3.94
N LEU A 21 8.14 -7.43 2.79
CA LEU A 21 7.42 -6.22 2.38
C LEU A 21 6.24 -5.94 3.31
N LEU A 22 5.49 -6.97 3.69
CA LEU A 22 4.39 -6.88 4.66
C LEU A 22 4.86 -6.43 6.03
N LYS A 23 5.98 -6.95 6.54
CA LYS A 23 6.57 -6.48 7.80
C LYS A 23 6.94 -5.01 7.76
N ARG A 24 7.49 -4.54 6.64
CA ARG A 24 7.80 -3.11 6.43
C ARG A 24 6.53 -2.25 6.38
N ALA A 25 5.51 -2.69 5.65
CA ALA A 25 4.22 -2.01 5.56
C ALA A 25 3.53 -1.91 6.94
N ASN A 26 3.41 -3.04 7.64
CA ASN A 26 2.81 -3.12 8.98
C ASN A 26 3.57 -2.26 10.00
N ALA A 27 4.90 -2.35 10.01
CA ALA A 27 5.72 -1.52 10.89
C ALA A 27 5.50 -0.03 10.60
N SER A 28 5.39 0.35 9.32
CA SER A 28 5.12 1.74 8.97
C SER A 28 3.73 2.21 9.41
N ALA A 29 2.69 1.39 9.24
CA ALA A 29 1.34 1.68 9.71
C ALA A 29 1.29 1.83 11.24
N TYR A 30 1.97 0.94 11.96
CA TYR A 30 2.08 1.01 13.42
C TYR A 30 2.77 2.29 13.91
N GLN A 31 3.84 2.72 13.23
CA GLN A 31 4.51 3.98 13.58
C GLN A 31 3.59 5.19 13.43
N VAL A 32 2.72 5.22 12.42
CA VAL A 32 1.69 6.27 12.29
C VAL A 32 0.65 6.15 13.41
N PHE A 33 0.18 4.93 13.68
CA PHE A 33 -0.84 4.69 14.70
C PHE A 33 -0.43 5.15 16.11
N ILE A 34 0.85 4.99 16.46
CA ILE A 34 1.39 5.45 17.75
C ILE A 34 1.88 6.90 17.74
N ASN A 35 1.90 7.56 16.58
CA ASN A 35 2.39 8.92 16.46
C ASN A 35 1.45 9.91 17.19
N PRO A 36 1.97 10.75 18.12
CA PRO A 36 1.13 11.68 18.89
C PRO A 36 0.38 12.70 18.02
N ASP A 37 1.00 13.20 16.95
CA ASP A 37 0.37 14.17 16.05
C ASP A 37 -0.77 13.51 15.29
N PHE A 38 -0.55 12.31 14.73
CA PHE A 38 -1.61 11.54 14.08
C PHE A 38 -2.78 11.28 15.04
N ARG A 39 -2.48 10.83 16.27
CA ARG A 39 -3.49 10.56 17.29
C ARG A 39 -4.32 11.81 17.62
N LYS A 40 -3.67 12.97 17.72
CA LYS A 40 -4.36 14.25 17.90
C LYS A 40 -5.25 14.58 16.71
N LEU A 41 -4.77 14.39 15.49
CA LEU A 41 -5.51 14.68 14.25
C LEU A 41 -6.77 13.83 14.08
N VAL A 42 -6.76 12.57 14.54
CA VAL A 42 -7.93 11.68 14.48
C VAL A 42 -8.79 11.71 15.76
N GLY A 43 -8.45 12.56 16.74
CA GLY A 43 -9.15 12.62 18.02
C GLY A 43 -9.08 11.32 18.81
N PHE A 44 -7.95 10.60 18.75
CA PHE A 44 -7.79 9.22 19.20
C PHE A 44 -8.30 8.95 20.62
N GLU A 45 -7.98 9.84 21.56
CA GLU A 45 -8.34 9.69 22.99
C GLU A 45 -9.84 9.80 23.26
N SER A 46 -10.61 10.42 22.35
CA SER A 46 -12.07 10.48 22.47
C SER A 46 -12.79 9.36 21.71
N GLN A 47 -12.06 8.48 21.03
CA GLN A 47 -12.62 7.35 20.29
C GLN A 47 -12.79 6.12 21.19
N THR A 48 -13.77 5.29 20.86
CA THR A 48 -13.89 3.95 21.46
C THR A 48 -12.77 3.03 21.00
N GLN A 49 -12.46 1.97 21.77
CA GLN A 49 -11.47 0.97 21.35
C GLN A 49 -11.78 0.38 19.96
N VAL A 50 -13.05 0.11 19.68
CA VAL A 50 -13.49 -0.42 18.38
C VAL A 50 -13.12 0.53 17.23
N GLU A 51 -13.26 1.83 17.45
CA GLU A 51 -12.92 2.82 16.44
C GLU A 51 -11.40 3.02 16.31
N GLN A 52 -10.66 2.94 17.42
CA GLN A 52 -9.20 2.93 17.41
C GLN A 52 -8.67 1.72 16.61
N ASP A 53 -9.21 0.53 16.85
CA ASP A 53 -8.87 -0.71 16.13
C ASP A 53 -9.20 -0.59 14.65
N ARG A 54 -10.35 0.01 14.31
CA ARG A 54 -10.74 0.26 12.92
C ARG A 54 -9.74 1.20 12.23
N ILE A 55 -9.37 2.31 12.85
CA ILE A 55 -8.38 3.25 12.31
C ILE A 55 -7.05 2.53 12.08
N PHE A 56 -6.62 1.68 13.03
CA PHE A 56 -5.41 0.88 12.85
C PHE A 56 -5.53 -0.06 11.65
N ASN A 57 -6.66 -0.75 11.51
CA ASN A 57 -6.89 -1.65 10.38
C ASN A 57 -6.87 -0.91 9.04
N GLU A 58 -7.42 0.30 8.96
CA GLU A 58 -7.35 1.14 7.74
C GLU A 58 -5.92 1.56 7.39
N LEU A 59 -5.09 1.89 8.38
CA LEU A 59 -3.66 2.17 8.16
C LEU A 59 -2.95 0.93 7.61
N VAL A 60 -3.19 -0.23 8.21
CA VAL A 60 -2.54 -1.48 7.82
C VAL A 60 -2.95 -1.90 6.41
N VAL A 61 -4.27 -1.95 6.12
CA VAL A 61 -4.73 -2.34 4.78
C VAL A 61 -4.26 -1.36 3.71
N THR A 62 -4.23 -0.05 4.02
CA THR A 62 -3.70 0.95 3.08
C THR A 62 -2.24 0.66 2.76
N ALA A 63 -1.40 0.37 3.75
CA ALA A 63 0.01 0.06 3.52
C ALA A 63 0.20 -1.24 2.72
N ILE A 64 -0.62 -2.26 2.97
CA ILE A 64 -0.59 -3.53 2.22
C ILE A 64 -0.96 -3.29 0.75
N VAL A 65 -2.07 -2.59 0.50
CA VAL A 65 -2.53 -2.28 -0.86
C VAL A 65 -1.52 -1.37 -1.57
N TYR A 66 -0.84 -0.47 -0.86
CA TYR A 66 0.25 0.34 -1.40
C TYR A 66 1.36 -0.52 -2.00
N VAL A 67 1.80 -1.57 -1.27
CA VAL A 67 2.81 -2.51 -1.77
C VAL A 67 2.32 -3.18 -3.05
N MET A 68 1.08 -3.66 -3.08
CA MET A 68 0.50 -4.32 -4.26
C MET A 68 0.46 -3.37 -5.47
N ILE A 69 0.04 -2.12 -5.28
CA ILE A 69 -0.06 -1.13 -6.37
C ILE A 69 1.34 -0.72 -6.86
N MET A 70 2.33 -0.63 -5.97
CA MET A 70 3.73 -0.41 -6.39
C MET A 70 4.25 -1.54 -7.27
N ILE A 71 3.87 -2.80 -6.99
CA ILE A 71 4.28 -3.94 -7.81
C ILE A 71 3.59 -3.89 -9.18
N ASP A 72 2.29 -3.60 -9.22
CA ASP A 72 1.55 -3.48 -10.48
C ASP A 72 2.04 -2.32 -11.35
N GLY A 73 2.31 -1.15 -10.74
CA GLY A 73 2.93 -0.03 -11.45
C GLY A 73 4.28 -0.42 -12.08
N ARG A 74 5.10 -1.17 -11.33
CA ARG A 74 6.37 -1.67 -11.85
C ARG A 74 6.18 -2.62 -13.04
N LEU A 75 5.20 -3.52 -12.95
CA LEU A 75 4.86 -4.44 -14.04
C LEU A 75 4.39 -3.67 -15.28
N SER A 76 3.60 -2.60 -15.13
CA SER A 76 3.09 -1.81 -16.26
C SER A 76 4.16 -0.94 -16.94
N GLU A 77 5.17 -0.48 -16.21
CA GLU A 77 6.22 0.39 -16.76
C GLU A 77 7.22 -0.37 -17.67
N ASN A 78 7.07 -1.69 -17.86
CA ASN A 78 8.04 -2.56 -18.55
C ASN A 78 9.48 -2.45 -18.00
N ARG A 79 9.63 -1.98 -16.75
CA ARG A 79 10.92 -1.84 -16.04
C ARG A 79 11.35 -3.11 -15.33
N VAL A 80 10.64 -4.21 -15.59
CA VAL A 80 10.93 -5.54 -15.09
C VAL A 80 11.50 -6.34 -16.24
N LYS A 81 12.69 -6.93 -16.03
CA LYS A 81 13.25 -7.92 -16.97
C LYS A 81 12.21 -9.02 -17.20
N ALA A 82 12.00 -9.46 -18.44
CA ALA A 82 10.96 -10.45 -18.78
C ALA A 82 10.98 -11.70 -17.87
N GLU A 83 12.17 -12.17 -17.50
CA GLU A 83 12.40 -13.29 -16.57
C GLU A 83 11.85 -13.09 -15.15
N ARG A 84 11.50 -11.86 -14.76
CA ARG A 84 11.03 -11.48 -13.42
C ARG A 84 9.56 -11.09 -13.36
N ILE A 85 8.87 -11.03 -14.49
CA ILE A 85 7.45 -10.67 -14.54
C ILE A 85 6.64 -11.65 -13.69
N HIS A 86 6.81 -12.96 -13.90
CA HIS A 86 6.12 -13.99 -13.14
C HIS A 86 6.42 -13.93 -11.64
N PHE A 87 7.67 -13.66 -11.25
CA PHE A 87 8.02 -13.49 -9.83
C PHE A 87 7.20 -12.38 -9.17
N TRP A 88 7.09 -11.22 -9.83
CA TRP A 88 6.37 -10.07 -9.28
C TRP A 88 4.85 -10.26 -9.31
N MET A 89 4.32 -10.90 -10.34
CA MET A 89 2.90 -11.30 -10.37
C MET A 89 2.57 -12.26 -9.22
N ASP A 90 3.34 -13.34 -9.08
CA ASP A 90 3.17 -14.32 -8.00
C ASP A 90 3.26 -13.64 -6.62
N LEU A 91 4.23 -12.73 -6.46
CA LEU A 91 4.40 -11.99 -5.22
C LEU A 91 3.17 -11.11 -4.91
N ARG A 92 2.67 -10.35 -5.89
CA ARG A 92 1.48 -9.49 -5.72
C ARG A 92 0.25 -10.31 -5.33
N ASP A 93 0.04 -11.46 -5.98
CA ASP A 93 -1.08 -12.35 -5.71
C ASP A 93 -0.96 -13.06 -4.35
N MET A 94 0.26 -13.29 -3.87
CA MET A 94 0.51 -13.93 -2.57
C MET A 94 0.30 -13.00 -1.37
N ILE A 95 0.48 -11.67 -1.53
CA ILE A 95 0.45 -10.70 -0.42
C ILE A 95 -0.75 -10.87 0.52
N PRO A 96 -2.02 -10.94 0.04
CA PRO A 96 -3.17 -11.07 0.92
C PRO A 96 -3.14 -12.36 1.75
N ASN A 97 -2.72 -13.48 1.15
CA ASN A 97 -2.67 -14.76 1.84
C ASN A 97 -1.52 -14.81 2.85
N VAL A 98 -0.33 -14.29 2.50
CA VAL A 98 0.81 -14.22 3.43
C VAL A 98 0.45 -13.37 4.65
N TYR A 99 -0.25 -12.26 4.47
CA TYR A 99 -0.68 -11.43 5.60
C TYR A 99 -1.70 -12.16 6.50
N VAL A 100 -2.65 -12.87 5.91
CA VAL A 100 -3.65 -13.64 6.66
C VAL A 100 -3.01 -14.82 7.39
N ASP A 101 -2.04 -15.50 6.79
CA ASP A 101 -1.27 -16.56 7.45
C ASP A 101 -0.44 -16.00 8.61
N TYR A 102 0.09 -14.78 8.48
CA TYR A 102 0.72 -14.07 9.59
C TYR A 102 -0.28 -13.81 10.73
N LEU A 103 -1.47 -13.29 10.46
CA LEU A 103 -2.51 -13.10 11.48
C LEU A 103 -2.92 -14.42 12.14
N LYS A 104 -3.05 -15.49 11.36
CA LYS A 104 -3.31 -16.84 11.88
C LYS A 104 -2.22 -17.30 12.83
N SER A 105 -0.95 -17.01 12.52
CA SER A 105 0.20 -17.36 13.38
C SER A 105 0.18 -16.61 14.73
N LEU A 106 -0.49 -15.46 14.79
CA LEU A 106 -0.73 -14.71 16.03
C LEU A 106 -1.94 -15.22 16.84
N GLY A 107 -2.63 -16.27 16.38
CA GLY A 107 -3.79 -16.83 17.07
C GLY A 107 -5.12 -16.15 16.75
N ILE A 108 -5.19 -15.31 15.71
CA ILE A 108 -6.45 -14.70 15.28
C ILE A 108 -7.42 -15.77 14.76
N ALA A 109 -8.65 -15.75 15.27
CA ALA A 109 -9.68 -16.73 14.92
C ALA A 109 -10.07 -16.64 13.43
N GLY A 110 -10.37 -17.80 12.82
CA GLY A 110 -10.62 -17.94 11.39
C GLY A 110 -11.67 -16.98 10.82
N GLN A 111 -12.75 -16.71 11.55
CA GLN A 111 -13.80 -15.77 11.14
C GLN A 111 -13.26 -14.35 10.88
N HIS A 112 -12.23 -13.90 11.61
CA HIS A 112 -11.62 -12.59 11.42
C HIS A 112 -10.62 -12.59 10.25
N LEU A 113 -10.01 -13.74 9.95
CA LEU A 113 -9.11 -13.90 8.80
C LEU A 113 -9.87 -13.70 7.48
N ASP A 114 -11.10 -14.22 7.37
CA ASP A 114 -11.93 -14.04 6.18
C ASP A 114 -12.38 -12.58 6.00
N VAL A 115 -12.63 -11.87 7.10
CA VAL A 115 -12.92 -10.43 7.08
C VAL A 115 -11.72 -9.65 6.55
N TRP A 116 -10.50 -9.99 6.98
CA TRP A 116 -9.27 -9.35 6.47
C TRP A 116 -9.06 -9.58 4.98
N LYS A 117 -9.29 -10.80 4.45
CA LYS A 117 -9.23 -11.06 3.00
C LYS A 117 -10.19 -10.17 2.22
N LYS A 118 -11.43 -10.05 2.71
CA LYS A 118 -12.46 -9.19 2.11
C LYS A 118 -12.06 -7.72 2.16
N LEU A 119 -11.53 -7.25 3.29
CA LEU A 119 -11.10 -5.86 3.45
C LEU A 119 -9.94 -5.50 2.51
N ILE A 120 -8.91 -6.37 2.42
CA ILE A 120 -7.79 -6.17 1.49
C ILE A 120 -8.29 -6.12 0.05
N LYS A 121 -9.16 -7.06 -0.34
CA LYS A 121 -9.74 -7.05 -1.69
C LYS A 121 -10.56 -5.80 -1.97
N LEU A 122 -11.42 -5.39 -1.03
CA LEU A 122 -12.26 -4.20 -1.19
C LEU A 122 -11.41 -2.95 -1.40
N ARG A 123 -10.37 -2.76 -0.58
CA ARG A 123 -9.45 -1.62 -0.71
C ARG A 123 -8.58 -1.70 -1.97
N TRP A 124 -8.18 -2.90 -2.37
CA TRP A 124 -7.48 -3.12 -3.63
C TRP A 124 -8.33 -2.67 -4.83
N ASP A 125 -9.57 -3.16 -4.93
CA ASP A 125 -10.47 -2.81 -6.03
C ASP A 125 -10.72 -1.29 -6.04
N GLU A 126 -11.08 -0.72 -4.89
CA GLU A 126 -11.35 0.72 -4.73
C GLU A 126 -10.17 1.61 -5.14
N TYR A 127 -8.96 1.31 -4.64
CA TYR A 127 -7.78 2.13 -4.95
C TYR A 127 -7.24 1.88 -6.36
N SER A 128 -7.47 0.70 -6.94
CA SER A 128 -7.09 0.43 -8.33
C SER A 128 -7.98 1.21 -9.29
N ASP A 129 -9.29 1.24 -9.04
CA ASP A 129 -10.25 1.99 -9.86
C ASP A 129 -10.00 3.50 -9.76
N GLY A 130 -9.75 4.00 -8.54
CA GLY A 130 -9.49 5.43 -8.28
C GLY A 130 -8.22 5.98 -8.94
N GLN A 131 -7.26 5.14 -9.36
CA GLN A 131 -6.06 5.59 -10.05
C GLN A 131 -6.37 6.18 -11.42
N ASN A 132 -7.40 5.70 -12.12
CA ASN A 132 -7.76 6.22 -13.44
C ASN A 132 -8.26 7.67 -13.36
N GLU A 133 -9.16 7.94 -12.41
CA GLU A 133 -9.66 9.30 -12.14
C GLU A 133 -8.51 10.24 -11.72
N THR A 134 -7.64 9.74 -10.84
CA THR A 134 -6.49 10.50 -10.35
C THR A 134 -5.50 10.81 -11.48
N ARG A 135 -5.26 9.88 -12.41
CA ARG A 135 -4.36 10.08 -13.55
C ARG A 135 -4.81 11.24 -14.44
N SER A 136 -6.11 11.40 -14.66
CA SER A 136 -6.64 12.55 -15.40
C SER A 136 -6.36 13.88 -14.69
N ALA A 137 -6.39 13.92 -13.36
CA ALA A 137 -6.11 15.12 -12.58
C ALA A 137 -4.63 15.54 -12.62
N TRP A 138 -3.70 14.57 -12.67
CA TRP A 138 -2.25 14.83 -12.66
C TRP A 138 -1.61 14.95 -14.05
N ALA A 139 -2.34 14.66 -15.14
CA ALA A 139 -1.80 14.54 -16.50
C ALA A 139 -0.94 15.72 -16.98
N LYS A 140 -1.16 16.93 -16.45
CA LYS A 140 -0.46 18.16 -16.86
C LYS A 140 0.65 18.59 -15.90
N GLU A 141 0.68 18.08 -14.67
CA GLU A 141 1.55 18.62 -13.62
C GLU A 141 3.04 18.48 -13.96
N PHE A 142 3.42 17.33 -14.52
CA PHE A 142 4.81 17.02 -14.86
C PHE A 142 5.08 17.07 -16.36
N ALA A 143 4.23 17.70 -17.18
CA ALA A 143 4.28 17.59 -18.64
C ALA A 143 5.65 17.95 -19.26
N GLU A 144 6.38 18.88 -18.63
CA GLU A 144 7.69 19.36 -19.08
C GLU A 144 8.88 18.65 -18.41
N HIS A 145 8.65 17.73 -17.47
CA HIS A 145 9.72 17.03 -16.76
C HIS A 145 10.25 15.84 -17.58
N PRO A 146 11.58 15.60 -17.65
CA PRO A 146 12.16 14.46 -18.37
C PRO A 146 11.61 13.09 -17.92
N ASP A 147 11.39 12.93 -16.61
CA ASP A 147 10.85 11.71 -15.99
C ASP A 147 9.33 11.76 -15.74
N LYS A 148 8.58 12.54 -16.53
CA LYS A 148 7.15 12.81 -16.29
C LYS A 148 6.30 11.57 -16.05
N ASP A 149 6.54 10.47 -16.77
CA ASP A 149 5.72 9.27 -16.65
C ASP A 149 5.91 8.61 -15.28
N VAL A 150 7.15 8.59 -14.76
CA VAL A 150 7.47 8.07 -13.42
C VAL A 150 6.86 8.95 -12.34
N LEU A 151 7.02 10.26 -12.48
CA LEU A 151 6.51 11.22 -11.52
C LEU A 151 4.98 11.23 -11.51
N ASN A 152 4.33 11.11 -12.67
CA ASN A 152 2.89 10.97 -12.81
C ASN A 152 2.40 9.70 -12.11
N GLU A 153 2.95 8.52 -12.41
CA GLU A 153 2.48 7.27 -11.79
C GLU A 153 2.74 7.24 -10.27
N MET A 154 3.85 7.83 -9.81
CA MET A 154 4.10 8.03 -8.38
C MET A 154 3.07 8.97 -7.75
N ALA A 155 2.80 10.13 -8.37
CA ALA A 155 1.85 11.09 -7.85
C ALA A 155 0.42 10.52 -7.83
N VAL A 156 0.03 9.78 -8.87
CA VAL A 156 -1.26 9.08 -8.96
C VAL A 156 -1.43 8.11 -7.81
N ARG A 157 -0.49 7.18 -7.64
CA ARG A 157 -0.52 6.22 -6.53
C ARG A 157 -0.56 6.92 -5.17
N LEU A 158 0.33 7.88 -4.93
CA LEU A 158 0.37 8.62 -3.66
C LEU A 158 -0.95 9.32 -3.37
N GLU A 159 -1.51 10.01 -4.35
CA GLU A 159 -2.75 10.77 -4.19
C GLU A 159 -3.94 9.85 -3.95
N THR A 160 -4.12 8.82 -4.78
CA THR A 160 -5.25 7.88 -4.66
C THR A 160 -5.27 7.23 -3.27
N LEU A 161 -4.14 6.72 -2.80
CA LEU A 161 -4.10 6.05 -1.48
C LEU A 161 -4.15 7.04 -0.32
N THR A 162 -3.61 8.25 -0.47
CA THR A 162 -3.74 9.30 0.56
C THR A 162 -5.21 9.68 0.74
N VAL A 163 -5.93 9.95 -0.35
CA VAL A 163 -7.34 10.34 -0.30
C VAL A 163 -8.21 9.18 0.16
N GLY A 164 -7.99 7.98 -0.36
CA GLY A 164 -8.70 6.77 0.07
C GLY A 164 -8.55 6.54 1.58
N ALA A 165 -7.32 6.54 2.09
CA ALA A 165 -7.05 6.37 3.52
C ALA A 165 -7.69 7.48 4.37
N LEU A 166 -7.62 8.73 3.92
CA LEU A 166 -8.25 9.86 4.60
C LEU A 166 -9.76 9.65 4.73
N LEU A 167 -10.42 9.27 3.63
CA LEU A 167 -11.87 9.04 3.62
C LEU A 167 -12.24 7.86 4.52
N HIS A 168 -11.51 6.75 4.50
CA HIS A 168 -11.82 5.62 5.38
C HIS A 168 -11.54 5.91 6.84
N ILE A 169 -10.42 6.56 7.17
CA ILE A 169 -10.10 6.95 8.54
C ILE A 169 -11.16 7.92 9.09
N THR A 170 -11.67 8.84 8.28
CA THR A 170 -12.67 9.83 8.70
C THR A 170 -14.12 9.44 8.42
N ARG A 171 -14.37 8.21 7.92
CA ARG A 171 -15.70 7.75 7.49
C ARG A 171 -16.37 8.70 6.47
N GLY A 172 -15.56 9.27 5.57
CA GLY A 172 -15.99 10.20 4.53
C GLY A 172 -16.25 11.62 5.02
N GLN A 173 -15.97 11.94 6.29
CA GLN A 173 -16.22 13.30 6.82
C GLN A 173 -15.12 14.30 6.50
N ALA A 174 -13.92 13.85 6.12
CA ALA A 174 -12.86 14.75 5.68
C ALA A 174 -13.27 15.51 4.42
N LYS A 175 -12.90 16.80 4.38
CA LYS A 175 -12.85 17.53 3.12
C LYS A 175 -11.54 17.12 2.46
N SER A 176 -11.59 16.47 1.30
CA SER A 176 -10.40 16.04 0.53
C SER A 176 -9.58 17.21 -0.06
N ASN A 177 -9.46 18.32 0.66
CA ASN A 177 -8.71 19.50 0.23
C ASN A 177 -7.23 19.37 0.61
N ALA A 178 -6.38 20.14 -0.07
CA ALA A 178 -4.93 20.01 0.07
C ALA A 178 -4.39 20.44 1.45
N ASP A 179 -5.11 21.33 2.14
CA ASP A 179 -4.70 21.94 3.40
C ASP A 179 -5.08 21.11 4.63
N ASP A 180 -5.88 20.05 4.46
CA ASP A 180 -6.25 19.13 5.54
C ASP A 180 -4.98 18.58 6.22
N PRO A 181 -4.76 18.87 7.51
CA PRO A 181 -3.57 18.43 8.22
C PRO A 181 -3.42 16.90 8.29
N LEU A 182 -4.52 16.16 8.39
CA LEU A 182 -4.52 14.69 8.37
C LEU A 182 -4.13 14.19 6.98
N ARG A 183 -4.66 14.78 5.91
CA ARG A 183 -4.25 14.45 4.53
C ARG A 183 -2.74 14.64 4.34
N ARG A 184 -2.19 15.78 4.80
CA ARG A 184 -0.73 16.05 4.70
C ARG A 184 0.10 15.04 5.49
N HIS A 185 -0.37 14.67 6.69
CA HIS A 185 0.29 13.65 7.50
C HIS A 185 0.30 12.28 6.78
N LEU A 186 -0.86 11.85 6.26
CA LEU A 186 -0.99 10.60 5.51
C LEU A 186 -0.14 10.60 4.24
N ARG A 187 -0.13 11.70 3.48
CA ARG A 187 0.73 11.85 2.30
C ARG A 187 2.20 11.69 2.65
N THR A 188 2.65 12.37 3.72
CA THR A 188 4.04 12.31 4.19
C THR A 188 4.43 10.88 4.58
N TRP A 189 3.53 10.19 5.28
CA TRP A 189 3.71 8.78 5.62
C TRP A 189 3.85 7.92 4.37
N LEU A 190 2.92 8.01 3.42
CA LEU A 190 2.93 7.19 2.21
C LEU A 190 4.13 7.51 1.30
N SER A 191 4.55 8.76 1.18
CA SER A 191 5.79 9.14 0.48
C SER A 191 7.03 8.53 1.16
N THR A 192 7.05 8.49 2.49
CA THR A 192 8.15 7.86 3.24
C THR A 192 8.16 6.34 3.04
N LEU A 193 6.97 5.72 3.04
CA LEU A 193 6.82 4.29 2.76
C LEU A 193 7.28 3.97 1.33
N GLU A 194 6.83 4.75 0.35
CA GLU A 194 7.25 4.62 -1.05
C GLU A 194 8.77 4.68 -1.18
N TYR A 195 9.43 5.69 -0.61
CA TYR A 195 10.89 5.79 -0.67
C TYR A 195 11.59 4.55 -0.11
N LYS A 196 11.10 4.01 1.01
CA LYS A 196 11.66 2.80 1.64
C LYS A 196 11.43 1.55 0.78
N LEU A 197 10.24 1.43 0.18
CA LEU A 197 9.87 0.29 -0.67
C LEU A 197 10.53 0.37 -2.04
N HIS A 198 10.69 1.56 -2.62
CA HIS A 198 11.33 1.76 -3.92
C HIS A 198 12.78 1.28 -3.93
N LYS A 199 13.50 1.38 -2.81
CA LYS A 199 14.84 0.77 -2.68
C LYS A 199 14.85 -0.76 -2.69
N ARG A 200 13.70 -1.43 -2.65
CA ARG A 200 13.58 -2.89 -2.69
C ARG A 200 12.82 -3.36 -3.93
N ILE A 201 11.70 -2.71 -4.22
CA ILE A 201 10.83 -2.95 -5.36
C ILE A 201 11.35 -2.24 -6.60
N GLY A 202 12.20 -1.22 -6.54
CA GLY A 202 12.69 -0.47 -7.72
C GLY A 202 13.91 -1.05 -8.42
N TRP A 203 14.52 -2.13 -7.90
CA TRP A 203 15.70 -2.81 -8.49
C TRP A 203 15.33 -4.06 -9.28
#